data_AF-A0A444R782-F1
#
_entry.id   AF-A0A444R782-F1
#
_cell.length_a   1.000
_cell.length_b   1.000
_cell.length_c   1.000
_cell.angle_alpha   90.00
_cell.angle_beta   90.00
_cell.angle_gamma   90.00
#
_symmetry.space_group_name_H-M   'P 1'
#
loop_
_entity.id
_entity.type
_entity.pdbx_description
1 polymer ?
#
loop_
_entity_poly.entity_id
_entity_poly.type
_entity_poly.pdbx_seq_one_letter_code
_entity_poly.pdbx_strand_id
1 'polypeptide(L)'
;MADQNNPWDTTPAADSAAQSADAWGTPAAAPTDGGGADWLTSTPAPNVEHFNILDPFHKTLIPLDSWVTEGIDWVVTHFRPVFQGVRVPVDYILNGFQQLLLGMPAPVAIIVFALIAWQISGVGMGVATLVSLIAIGAIGAWSQAMVTLALVLTALLFCIVIGLPLGIWLARSPRAAKIIRPLLDAMQTTPAFVYLVPIVMLFGIGNVPGVVVTIIFALPPIIRLTILGINQVPADLIEASRSFGASPSQMLFKVQLPLAMPTIMAGVNQTLMLALSMVVIA
;
A
#
# COMPACT_ATOMS: atom_id res chain seq x y z
N MET A 1 -21.35 -7.62 -47.66
CA MET A 1 -21.95 -8.91 -48.06
C MET A 1 -20.84 -9.94 -47.95
N ALA A 2 -20.57 -10.46 -46.74
CA ALA A 2 -21.13 -11.67 -46.10
C ALA A 2 -20.07 -12.80 -46.20
N ASP A 3 -19.31 -13.10 -45.13
CA ASP A 3 -19.48 -14.23 -44.15
C ASP A 3 -19.20 -15.62 -44.79
N GLN A 4 -18.53 -16.63 -44.20
CA GLN A 4 -17.91 -16.90 -42.89
C GLN A 4 -17.13 -18.25 -42.99
N ASN A 5 -16.14 -18.45 -42.12
CA ASN A 5 -15.54 -19.76 -41.79
C ASN A 5 -16.58 -20.75 -41.26
N ASN A 6 -16.45 -22.05 -41.57
CA ASN A 6 -17.01 -23.10 -40.72
C ASN A 6 -16.05 -24.31 -40.59
N PRO A 7 -15.40 -24.50 -39.43
CA PRO A 7 -14.47 -25.61 -39.15
C PRO A 7 -15.15 -26.89 -38.61
N TRP A 8 -16.48 -27.01 -38.71
CA TRP A 8 -17.27 -28.11 -38.14
C TRP A 8 -17.64 -29.23 -39.13
N ASP A 9 -16.82 -29.51 -40.14
CA ASP A 9 -17.06 -30.66 -41.00
C ASP A 9 -16.62 -31.96 -40.32
N THR A 10 -17.53 -32.93 -40.23
CA THR A 10 -17.40 -34.16 -39.43
C THR A 10 -17.45 -35.38 -40.33
N THR A 11 -16.43 -36.25 -40.28
CA THR A 11 -16.49 -37.66 -40.71
C THR A 11 -15.56 -38.54 -39.84
N PRO A 12 -15.84 -39.85 -39.69
CA PRO A 12 -15.82 -40.51 -38.37
C PRO A 12 -14.71 -41.56 -38.15
N ALA A 13 -14.72 -42.09 -36.92
CA ALA A 13 -13.73 -42.90 -36.19
C ALA A 13 -13.25 -44.21 -36.82
N ALA A 14 -12.02 -44.60 -36.44
CA ALA A 14 -11.55 -45.98 -36.43
C ALA A 14 -10.95 -46.31 -35.05
N ASP A 15 -11.60 -47.25 -34.35
CA ASP A 15 -11.18 -47.87 -33.11
C ASP A 15 -9.81 -48.56 -33.23
N SER A 16 -8.97 -48.41 -32.21
CA SER A 16 -7.91 -49.36 -31.88
C SER A 16 -7.90 -49.54 -30.36
N ALA A 17 -8.77 -50.43 -29.89
CA ALA A 17 -8.74 -50.90 -28.52
C ALA A 17 -7.56 -51.86 -28.30
N ALA A 18 -7.08 -51.86 -27.05
CA ALA A 18 -6.25 -52.88 -26.41
C ALA A 18 -4.73 -52.89 -26.72
N GLN A 19 -3.96 -52.30 -25.80
CA GLN A 19 -2.78 -52.95 -25.24
C GLN A 19 -2.46 -52.36 -23.87
N SER A 20 -3.08 -52.95 -22.85
CA SER A 20 -2.55 -52.95 -21.48
C SER A 20 -1.27 -53.77 -21.47
N ALA A 21 -0.12 -53.11 -21.29
CA ALA A 21 1.16 -53.77 -21.05
C ALA A 21 1.84 -53.12 -19.83
N ASP A 22 1.70 -53.83 -18.71
CA ASP A 22 2.63 -54.01 -17.59
C ASP A 22 3.39 -52.81 -16.99
N ALA A 23 3.02 -52.46 -15.76
CA ALA A 23 3.60 -51.37 -14.97
C ALA A 23 4.94 -51.69 -14.26
N TRP A 24 5.54 -52.88 -14.46
CA TRP A 24 6.76 -53.30 -13.72
C TRP A 24 7.69 -54.25 -14.52
N GLY A 25 8.09 -53.86 -15.75
CA GLY A 25 9.07 -54.58 -16.58
C GLY A 25 10.28 -53.70 -16.96
N THR A 26 11.48 -54.28 -16.89
CA THR A 26 12.82 -53.72 -17.15
C THR A 26 12.91 -52.76 -18.35
N PRO A 27 13.65 -51.62 -18.28
CA PRO A 27 13.70 -50.67 -19.39
C PRO A 27 14.42 -51.29 -20.59
N ALA A 28 13.68 -51.50 -21.68
CA ALA A 28 14.28 -51.77 -22.98
C ALA A 28 15.02 -50.50 -23.45
N ALA A 29 16.25 -50.70 -23.93
CA ALA A 29 17.16 -49.63 -24.33
C ALA A 29 16.49 -48.63 -25.28
N ALA A 30 16.56 -47.34 -24.91
CA ALA A 30 16.13 -46.25 -25.76
C ALA A 30 16.97 -46.20 -27.05
N PRO A 31 16.39 -45.88 -28.22
CA PRO A 31 17.16 -45.56 -29.40
C PRO A 31 18.04 -44.35 -29.09
N THR A 32 19.32 -44.45 -29.43
CA THR A 32 20.28 -43.35 -29.35
C THR A 32 19.99 -42.34 -30.47
N ASP A 33 18.98 -41.49 -30.27
CA ASP A 33 18.90 -40.20 -30.95
C ASP A 33 19.69 -39.19 -30.12
N GLY A 34 20.79 -38.71 -30.69
CA GLY A 34 21.71 -37.73 -30.13
C GLY A 34 21.08 -36.33 -30.02
N GLY A 35 20.02 -36.19 -29.23
CA GLY A 35 19.36 -34.94 -28.88
C GLY A 35 19.41 -34.65 -27.37
N GLY A 36 20.48 -35.07 -26.70
CA GLY A 36 20.67 -34.85 -25.28
C GLY A 36 21.00 -33.37 -24.98
N ALA A 37 20.04 -32.67 -24.38
CA ALA A 37 20.25 -31.50 -23.53
C ALA A 37 21.12 -30.35 -24.09
N ASP A 38 20.86 -29.89 -25.32
CA ASP A 38 21.53 -28.70 -25.88
C ASP A 38 21.07 -27.37 -25.25
N TRP A 39 19.92 -27.37 -24.56
CA TRP A 39 19.34 -26.18 -23.93
C TRP A 39 20.12 -25.65 -22.70
N LEU A 40 21.04 -26.44 -22.14
CA LEU A 40 21.92 -26.02 -21.03
C LEU A 40 23.21 -25.33 -21.53
N THR A 41 23.53 -25.45 -22.82
CA THR A 41 24.76 -24.91 -23.44
C THR A 41 24.49 -23.93 -24.58
N SER A 42 23.25 -23.84 -25.06
CA SER A 42 22.84 -22.83 -26.03
C SER A 42 22.57 -21.49 -25.33
N THR A 43 23.58 -20.87 -24.73
CA THR A 43 23.52 -19.43 -24.42
C THR A 43 23.67 -18.71 -25.75
N PRO A 44 22.65 -17.98 -26.25
CA PRO A 44 22.82 -17.19 -27.46
C PRO A 44 24.03 -16.27 -27.26
N ALA A 45 24.97 -16.27 -28.20
CA ALA A 45 26.09 -15.33 -28.16
C ALA A 45 25.53 -13.91 -28.00
N PRO A 46 26.11 -13.04 -27.15
CA PRO A 46 25.60 -11.69 -26.96
C PRO A 46 25.52 -11.00 -28.32
N ASN A 47 24.29 -10.70 -28.77
CA ASN A 47 24.08 -9.99 -30.02
C ASN A 47 24.81 -8.65 -29.92
N VAL A 48 25.77 -8.42 -30.80
CA VAL A 48 26.43 -7.12 -30.91
C VAL A 48 25.40 -6.16 -31.51
N GLU A 49 24.69 -5.43 -30.67
CA GLU A 49 23.65 -4.50 -31.10
C GLU A 49 24.27 -3.27 -31.77
N HIS A 50 23.97 -3.09 -33.05
CA HIS A 50 24.42 -1.95 -33.85
C HIS A 50 23.44 -0.79 -33.66
N PHE A 51 23.96 0.44 -33.60
CA PHE A 51 23.14 1.65 -33.48
C PHE A 51 22.17 1.75 -34.67
N ASN A 52 20.87 1.62 -34.39
CA ASN A 52 19.81 1.71 -35.38
C ASN A 52 19.34 3.16 -35.51
N ILE A 53 19.49 3.76 -36.69
CA ILE A 53 19.08 5.14 -36.97
C ILE A 53 17.56 5.34 -36.86
N LEU A 54 16.76 4.29 -37.11
CA LEU A 54 15.30 4.33 -37.00
C LEU A 54 14.81 4.14 -35.56
N ASP A 55 15.68 3.67 -34.67
CA ASP A 55 15.39 3.57 -33.23
C ASP A 55 16.64 3.93 -32.39
N PRO A 56 17.01 5.23 -32.38
CA PRO A 56 18.25 5.70 -31.75
C PRO A 56 18.23 5.61 -30.22
N PHE A 57 17.07 5.33 -29.62
CA PHE A 57 16.86 5.28 -28.16
C PHE A 57 16.74 3.85 -27.62
N HIS A 58 16.90 2.83 -28.46
CA HIS A 58 16.96 1.43 -28.00
C HIS A 58 18.14 1.17 -27.05
N LYS A 59 19.23 1.92 -27.24
CA LYS A 59 20.39 1.89 -26.34
C LYS A 59 20.21 2.96 -25.26
N THR A 60 20.31 2.57 -23.99
CA THR A 60 20.31 3.49 -22.85
C THR A 60 21.49 4.45 -22.96
N LEU A 61 21.21 5.71 -23.32
CA LEU A 61 22.21 6.77 -23.44
C LEU A 61 22.65 7.33 -22.08
N ILE A 62 21.75 7.24 -21.09
CA ILE A 62 22.01 7.66 -19.70
C ILE A 62 21.72 6.45 -18.81
N PRO A 63 22.71 5.93 -18.06
CA PRO A 63 22.55 4.76 -17.22
C PRO A 63 21.88 5.13 -15.88
N LEU A 64 20.67 5.69 -15.95
CA LEU A 64 19.91 6.10 -14.76
C LEU A 64 19.60 4.89 -13.86
N ASP A 65 19.40 3.73 -14.46
CA ASP A 65 19.17 2.46 -13.76
C ASP A 65 20.34 2.09 -12.85
N SER A 66 21.59 2.18 -13.34
CA SER A 66 22.76 1.82 -12.56
C SER A 66 23.00 2.85 -11.43
N TRP A 67 22.84 4.14 -11.72
CA TRP A 67 22.96 5.20 -10.71
C TRP A 67 21.92 5.07 -9.59
N VAL A 68 20.68 4.76 -9.95
CA VAL A 68 19.61 4.55 -8.96
C VAL A 68 19.89 3.30 -8.13
N THR A 69 20.33 2.21 -8.77
CA THR A 69 20.64 0.95 -8.07
C THR A 69 21.80 1.13 -7.10
N GLU A 70 22.92 1.71 -7.55
CA GLU A 70 24.07 2.02 -6.70
C GLU A 70 23.69 2.97 -5.56
N GLY A 71 22.85 3.97 -5.84
CA GLY A 71 22.35 4.90 -4.83
C GLY A 71 21.50 4.21 -3.77
N ILE A 72 20.57 3.33 -4.17
CA ILE A 72 19.75 2.55 -3.24
C ILE A 72 20.65 1.63 -2.39
N ASP A 73 21.59 0.92 -3.00
CA ASP A 73 22.51 0.03 -2.30
C ASP A 73 23.38 0.78 -1.28
N TRP A 74 23.85 1.97 -1.65
CA TRP A 74 24.59 2.84 -0.73
C TRP A 74 23.73 3.26 0.46
N VAL A 75 22.48 3.67 0.23
CA VAL A 75 21.53 4.04 1.30
C VAL A 75 21.23 2.85 2.19
N VAL A 76 20.97 1.67 1.62
CA VAL A 76 20.71 0.44 2.37
C VAL A 76 21.92 0.06 3.22
N THR A 77 23.13 0.17 2.70
CA THR A 77 24.33 -0.22 3.44
C THR A 77 24.61 0.72 4.62
N HIS A 78 24.41 2.02 4.46
CA HIS A 78 24.80 3.02 5.47
C HIS A 78 23.66 3.40 6.43
N PHE A 79 22.42 3.49 5.95
CA PHE A 79 21.29 4.01 6.73
C PHE A 79 20.40 2.93 7.31
N ARG A 80 20.59 1.65 6.97
CA ARG A 80 19.77 0.56 7.53
C ARG A 80 19.66 0.59 9.05
N PRO A 81 20.70 0.86 9.85
CA PRO A 81 20.53 0.99 11.31
C PRO A 81 19.53 2.08 11.72
N VAL A 82 19.52 3.21 11.02
CA VAL A 82 18.58 4.32 11.27
C VAL A 82 17.15 3.89 10.94
N PHE A 83 16.94 3.27 9.77
CA PHE A 83 15.62 2.78 9.36
C PHE A 83 15.11 1.65 10.28
N GLN A 84 15.99 0.77 10.74
CA GLN A 84 15.66 -0.22 11.76
C GLN A 84 15.29 0.43 13.10
N GLY A 85 15.92 1.55 13.47
CA GLY A 85 15.49 2.36 14.61
C GLY A 85 14.08 2.93 14.45
N VAL A 86 13.76 3.48 13.27
CA VAL A 86 12.41 3.98 12.93
C VAL A 86 11.38 2.85 12.88
N ARG A 87 11.80 1.62 12.54
CA ARG A 87 10.95 0.43 12.53
C ARG A 87 10.37 0.13 13.92
N VAL A 88 11.17 0.27 14.98
CA VAL A 88 10.82 -0.15 16.35
C VAL A 88 9.46 0.38 16.83
N PRO A 89 9.17 1.69 16.81
CA PRO A 89 7.87 2.19 17.26
C PRO A 89 6.70 1.68 16.39
N VAL A 90 6.91 1.52 15.09
CA VAL A 90 5.88 0.99 14.18
C VAL A 90 5.59 -0.47 14.49
N ASP A 91 6.64 -1.28 14.65
CA ASP A 91 6.55 -2.70 15.01
C ASP A 91 5.88 -2.89 16.38
N TYR A 92 6.27 -2.08 17.37
CA TYR A 92 5.69 -2.13 18.72
C TYR A 92 4.19 -1.83 18.71
N ILE A 93 3.77 -0.75 18.05
CA ILE A 93 2.35 -0.38 17.96
C ILE A 93 1.56 -1.42 17.16
N LEU A 94 2.11 -1.88 16.04
CA LEU A 94 1.47 -2.89 15.21
C LEU A 94 1.24 -4.18 15.99
N ASN A 95 2.28 -4.68 16.66
CA ASN A 95 2.18 -5.88 17.50
C ASN A 95 1.19 -5.66 18.64
N GLY A 96 1.14 -4.46 19.24
CA GLY A 96 0.14 -4.11 20.25
C GLY A 96 -1.29 -4.24 19.72
N PHE A 97 -1.59 -3.68 18.54
CA PHE A 97 -2.89 -3.84 17.91
C PHE A 97 -3.19 -5.29 17.50
N GLN A 98 -2.21 -6.02 16.96
CA GLN A 98 -2.38 -7.42 16.59
C GLN A 98 -2.68 -8.29 17.82
N GLN A 99 -1.95 -8.12 18.92
CA GLN A 99 -2.18 -8.85 20.16
C GLN A 99 -3.55 -8.52 20.76
N LEU A 100 -3.95 -7.25 20.74
CA LEU A 100 -5.26 -6.83 21.22
C LEU A 100 -6.40 -7.43 20.39
N LEU A 101 -6.30 -7.36 19.06
CA LEU A 101 -7.37 -7.80 18.15
C LEU A 101 -7.44 -9.32 18.01
N LEU A 102 -6.30 -10.01 17.91
CA LEU A 102 -6.23 -11.46 17.79
C LEU A 102 -6.37 -12.17 19.14
N GLY A 103 -6.01 -11.51 20.25
CA GLY A 103 -6.16 -12.07 21.59
C GLY A 103 -7.60 -12.10 22.09
N MET A 104 -8.50 -11.32 21.48
CA MET A 104 -9.92 -11.32 21.81
C MET A 104 -10.64 -12.50 21.15
N PRO A 105 -11.42 -13.30 21.90
CA PRO A 105 -12.30 -14.31 21.30
C PRO A 105 -13.27 -13.67 20.29
N ALA A 106 -13.42 -14.28 19.11
CA ALA A 106 -14.17 -13.68 18.00
C ALA A 106 -15.59 -13.22 18.37
N PRO A 107 -16.41 -13.98 19.13
CA PRO A 107 -17.74 -13.52 19.52
C PRO A 107 -17.73 -12.23 20.34
N VAL A 108 -16.73 -12.06 21.21
CA VAL A 108 -16.57 -10.85 22.05
C VAL A 108 -16.23 -9.66 21.16
N ALA A 109 -15.28 -9.82 20.24
CA ALA A 109 -14.90 -8.76 19.31
C ALA A 109 -16.06 -8.33 18.40
N ILE A 110 -16.85 -9.28 17.88
CA ILE A 110 -18.03 -8.98 17.05
C ILE A 110 -19.02 -8.10 17.82
N ILE A 111 -19.36 -8.49 19.05
CA ILE A 111 -20.30 -7.73 19.88
C ILE A 111 -19.74 -6.35 20.19
N VAL A 112 -18.47 -6.25 20.59
CA VAL A 112 -17.83 -4.96 20.91
C VAL A 112 -17.84 -4.02 19.70
N PHE A 113 -17.43 -4.48 18.52
CA PHE A 113 -17.43 -3.65 17.32
C PHE A 113 -18.84 -3.28 16.85
N ALA A 114 -19.80 -4.19 16.94
CA ALA A 114 -21.19 -3.89 16.63
C ALA A 114 -21.77 -2.82 17.59
N LEU A 115 -21.47 -2.89 18.88
CA LEU A 115 -21.90 -1.90 19.87
C LEU A 115 -21.23 -0.53 19.63
N ILE A 116 -19.94 -0.51 19.30
CA ILE A 116 -19.22 0.73 18.95
C ILE A 116 -19.86 1.36 17.71
N ALA A 117 -20.09 0.57 16.65
CA ALA A 117 -20.73 1.04 15.43
C ALA A 117 -22.15 1.56 15.68
N TRP A 118 -22.92 0.85 16.52
CA TRP A 118 -24.25 1.27 16.94
C TRP A 118 -24.23 2.62 17.66
N GLN A 119 -23.33 2.79 18.63
CA GLN A 119 -23.27 4.00 19.46
C GLN A 119 -22.85 5.24 18.66
N ILE A 120 -21.97 5.07 17.67
CA ILE A 120 -21.42 6.19 16.88
C ILE A 120 -22.32 6.56 15.70
N SER A 121 -22.88 5.56 15.02
CA SER A 121 -23.55 5.76 13.71
C SER A 121 -25.02 5.32 13.67
N GLY A 122 -25.56 4.81 14.78
CA GLY A 122 -26.96 4.38 14.90
C GLY A 122 -27.19 2.89 14.63
N VAL A 123 -28.42 2.43 14.88
CA VAL A 123 -28.80 0.99 14.92
C VAL A 123 -28.49 0.27 13.61
N GLY A 124 -28.77 0.91 12.47
CA GLY A 124 -28.53 0.31 11.15
C GLY A 124 -27.07 -0.07 10.94
N MET A 125 -26.13 0.79 11.32
CA MET A 125 -24.70 0.51 11.21
C MET A 125 -24.25 -0.57 12.19
N GLY A 126 -24.78 -0.58 13.42
CA GLY A 126 -24.50 -1.66 14.38
C GLY A 126 -24.88 -3.04 13.86
N VAL A 127 -26.09 -3.17 13.30
CA VAL A 127 -26.56 -4.43 12.69
C VAL A 127 -25.72 -4.78 11.46
N ALA A 128 -25.43 -3.82 10.59
CA ALA A 128 -24.59 -4.05 9.41
C ALA A 128 -23.19 -4.56 9.78
N THR A 129 -22.55 -3.95 10.78
CA THR A 129 -21.24 -4.39 11.30
C THR A 129 -21.32 -5.80 11.89
N LEU A 130 -22.35 -6.08 12.69
CA LEU A 130 -22.55 -7.41 13.28
C LEU A 130 -22.67 -8.50 12.19
N VAL A 131 -23.54 -8.29 11.20
CA VAL A 131 -23.75 -9.24 10.09
C VAL A 131 -22.47 -9.41 9.27
N SER A 132 -21.77 -8.32 8.98
CA SER A 132 -20.54 -8.34 8.18
C SER A 132 -19.41 -9.11 8.87
N LEU A 133 -19.23 -8.89 10.18
CA LEU A 133 -18.18 -9.58 10.93
C LEU A 133 -18.49 -11.06 11.15
N ILE A 134 -19.76 -11.43 11.35
CA ILE A 134 -20.18 -12.83 11.37
C ILE A 134 -19.88 -13.49 10.02
N ALA A 135 -20.18 -12.82 8.91
CA ALA A 135 -19.89 -13.34 7.58
C ALA A 135 -18.38 -13.56 7.36
N ILE A 136 -17.52 -12.60 7.76
CA ILE A 136 -16.05 -12.73 7.70
C ILE A 136 -15.57 -13.92 8.55
N GLY A 137 -16.12 -14.10 9.75
CA GLY A 137 -15.82 -15.25 10.59
C GLY A 137 -16.26 -16.57 9.95
N ALA A 138 -17.44 -16.61 9.34
CA ALA A 138 -18.00 -17.80 8.72
C ALA A 138 -17.19 -18.31 7.51
N ILE A 139 -16.56 -17.40 6.75
CA ILE A 139 -15.67 -17.77 5.64
C ILE A 139 -14.23 -18.10 6.10
N GLY A 140 -13.95 -18.07 7.40
CA GLY A 140 -12.63 -18.40 7.96
C GLY A 140 -11.57 -17.29 7.79
N ALA A 141 -11.97 -16.07 7.43
CA ALA A 141 -11.07 -14.94 7.19
C ALA A 141 -10.85 -14.03 8.41
N TRP A 142 -11.18 -14.52 9.62
CA TRP A 142 -11.15 -13.72 10.85
C TRP A 142 -9.76 -13.18 11.18
N SER A 143 -8.75 -14.06 11.18
CA SER A 143 -7.38 -13.69 11.54
C SER A 143 -6.82 -12.64 10.57
N GLN A 144 -7.02 -12.88 9.27
CA GLN A 144 -6.60 -11.98 8.20
C GLN A 144 -7.28 -10.61 8.35
N ALA A 145 -8.59 -10.58 8.61
CA ALA A 145 -9.32 -9.33 8.83
C ALA A 145 -8.80 -8.54 10.04
N MET A 146 -8.48 -9.20 11.15
CA MET A 146 -7.91 -8.54 12.33
C MET A 146 -6.48 -8.02 12.08
N VAL A 147 -5.66 -8.77 11.32
CA VAL A 147 -4.33 -8.31 10.90
C VAL A 147 -4.46 -7.08 9.99
N THR A 148 -5.33 -7.11 8.98
CA THR A 148 -5.59 -5.95 8.11
C THR A 148 -6.07 -4.74 8.91
N LEU A 149 -6.98 -4.94 9.85
CA LEU A 149 -7.44 -3.88 10.74
C LEU A 149 -6.30 -3.31 11.58
N ALA A 150 -5.41 -4.15 12.12
CA ALA A 150 -4.23 -3.70 12.87
C ALA A 150 -3.28 -2.87 12.01
N LEU A 151 -2.99 -3.30 10.77
CA LEU A 151 -2.16 -2.57 9.82
C LEU A 151 -2.73 -1.18 9.52
N VAL A 152 -4.02 -1.11 9.20
CA VAL A 152 -4.73 0.14 8.87
C VAL A 152 -4.77 1.08 10.06
N LEU A 153 -5.12 0.58 11.26
CA LEU A 153 -5.13 1.40 12.48
C LEU A 153 -3.75 1.94 12.83
N THR A 154 -2.70 1.12 12.66
CA THR A 154 -1.31 1.55 12.88
C THR A 154 -0.94 2.64 11.88
N ALA A 155 -1.16 2.42 10.59
CA ALA A 155 -0.86 3.41 9.55
C ALA A 155 -1.61 4.73 9.77
N LEU A 156 -2.92 4.65 10.06
CA LEU A 156 -3.77 5.81 10.33
C LEU A 156 -3.27 6.60 11.55
N LEU A 157 -2.91 5.91 12.64
CA LEU A 157 -2.36 6.53 13.84
C LEU A 157 -1.11 7.35 13.52
N PHE A 158 -0.15 6.75 12.80
CA PHE A 158 1.06 7.47 12.39
C PHE A 158 0.77 8.62 11.42
N CYS A 159 -0.16 8.44 10.49
CA CYS A 159 -0.57 9.53 9.59
C CYS A 159 -1.18 10.71 10.36
N ILE A 160 -1.96 10.46 11.42
CA ILE A 160 -2.52 11.50 12.28
C ILE A 160 -1.42 12.17 13.11
N VAL A 161 -0.58 11.38 13.78
CA VAL A 161 0.48 11.86 14.67
C VAL A 161 1.53 12.68 13.90
N ILE A 162 1.86 12.31 12.66
CA ILE A 162 2.85 13.01 11.84
C ILE A 162 2.17 14.10 10.98
N GLY A 163 1.05 13.75 10.33
CA GLY A 163 0.40 14.59 9.34
C GLY A 163 -0.33 15.79 9.92
N LEU A 164 -0.96 15.68 11.11
CA LEU A 164 -1.60 16.85 11.73
C LEU A 164 -0.58 17.93 12.14
N PRO A 165 0.49 17.64 12.90
CA PRO A 165 1.48 18.67 13.24
C PRO A 165 2.16 19.25 12.01
N LEU A 166 2.50 18.41 11.02
CA LEU A 166 3.10 18.85 9.77
C LEU A 166 2.15 19.77 9.00
N GLY A 167 0.87 19.40 8.89
CA GLY A 167 -0.17 20.24 8.27
C GLY A 167 -0.35 21.59 8.97
N ILE A 168 -0.39 21.61 10.31
CA ILE A 168 -0.48 22.84 11.11
C ILE A 168 0.74 23.75 10.87
N TRP A 169 1.94 23.17 10.84
CA TRP A 169 3.17 23.92 10.57
C TRP A 169 3.18 24.51 9.16
N LEU A 170 2.81 23.72 8.15
CA LEU A 170 2.78 24.15 6.75
C LEU A 170 1.68 25.20 6.49
N ALA A 171 0.56 25.15 7.22
CA ALA A 171 -0.46 26.20 7.15
C ALA A 171 0.08 27.58 7.55
N ARG A 172 1.02 27.61 8.50
CA ARG A 172 1.63 28.86 9.00
C ARG A 172 2.80 29.36 8.16
N SER A 173 3.39 28.51 7.32
CA SER A 173 4.58 28.85 6.53
C SER A 173 4.35 28.59 5.04
N PRO A 174 3.94 29.62 4.26
CA PRO A 174 3.71 29.49 2.81
C PRO A 174 4.94 29.01 2.05
N ARG A 175 6.15 29.40 2.51
CA ARG A 175 7.42 28.95 1.90
C ARG A 175 7.64 27.45 2.13
N ALA A 176 7.46 26.97 3.35
CA ALA A 176 7.59 25.55 3.66
C ALA A 176 6.53 24.74 2.88
N ALA A 177 5.29 25.22 2.82
CA ALA A 177 4.25 24.58 2.03
C ALA A 177 4.62 24.47 0.55
N LYS A 178 5.22 25.51 -0.06
CA LYS A 178 5.64 25.48 -1.46
C LYS A 178 6.74 24.44 -1.72
N ILE A 179 7.65 24.23 -0.78
CA ILE A 179 8.74 23.25 -0.89
C ILE A 179 8.26 21.82 -0.65
N ILE A 180 7.35 21.61 0.30
CA ILE A 180 6.88 20.28 0.67
C ILE A 180 5.78 19.75 -0.28
N ARG A 181 5.01 20.63 -0.93
CA ARG A 181 3.95 20.21 -1.88
C ARG A 181 4.42 19.22 -2.95
N PRO A 182 5.52 19.46 -3.70
CA PRO A 182 6.04 18.49 -4.66
C PRO A 182 6.36 17.12 -4.06
N LEU A 183 6.87 17.08 -2.82
CA LEU A 183 7.12 15.82 -2.12
C LEU A 183 5.80 15.08 -1.83
N LEU A 184 4.78 15.80 -1.36
CA LEU A 184 3.45 15.23 -1.12
C LEU A 184 2.75 14.80 -2.42
N ASP A 185 3.07 15.41 -3.56
CA ASP A 185 2.60 14.99 -4.89
C ASP A 185 3.32 13.72 -5.34
N ALA A 186 4.64 13.65 -5.17
CA ALA A 186 5.43 12.45 -5.48
C ALA A 186 4.96 11.23 -4.68
N MET A 187 4.69 11.41 -3.38
CA MET A 187 4.19 10.34 -2.50
C MET A 187 2.88 9.69 -2.98
N GLN A 188 2.03 10.42 -3.70
CA GLN A 188 0.74 9.91 -4.21
C GLN A 188 0.77 9.46 -5.66
N THR A 189 1.73 9.95 -6.45
CA THR A 189 1.79 9.69 -7.90
C THR A 189 2.74 8.57 -8.26
N THR A 190 3.70 8.25 -7.38
CA THR A 190 4.64 7.17 -7.61
C THR A 190 3.96 5.82 -7.33
N PRO A 191 4.04 4.83 -8.23
CA PRO A 191 3.41 3.52 -8.02
C PRO A 191 3.94 2.81 -6.77
N ALA A 192 3.04 2.19 -6.02
CA ALA A 192 3.32 1.48 -4.78
C ALA A 192 4.51 0.50 -4.87
N PHE A 193 4.58 -0.31 -5.93
CA PHE A 193 5.63 -1.30 -6.11
C PHE A 193 7.04 -0.70 -6.22
N VAL A 194 7.14 0.54 -6.71
CA VAL A 194 8.42 1.27 -6.78
C VAL A 194 8.94 1.60 -5.38
N TYR A 195 8.04 1.90 -4.43
CA TYR A 195 8.41 2.12 -3.02
C TYR A 195 8.73 0.83 -2.28
N LEU A 196 8.04 -0.26 -2.60
CA LEU A 196 8.10 -1.50 -1.83
C LEU A 196 9.51 -2.09 -1.79
N VAL A 197 10.19 -2.19 -2.94
CA VAL A 197 11.52 -2.81 -3.04
C VAL A 197 12.55 -2.17 -2.09
N PRO A 198 12.85 -0.85 -2.17
CA PRO A 198 13.82 -0.25 -1.27
C PRO A 198 13.35 -0.26 0.20
N ILE A 199 12.05 -0.18 0.47
CA ILE A 199 11.54 -0.25 1.85
C ILE A 199 11.78 -1.64 2.45
N VAL A 200 11.55 -2.72 1.71
CA VAL A 200 11.84 -4.08 2.19
C VAL A 200 13.35 -4.28 2.41
N MET A 201 14.21 -3.71 1.56
CA MET A 201 15.66 -3.76 1.77
C MET A 201 16.09 -3.03 3.06
N LEU A 202 15.48 -1.89 3.36
CA LEU A 202 15.79 -1.08 4.54
C LEU A 202 15.19 -1.63 5.84
N PHE A 203 13.91 -1.99 5.80
CA PHE A 203 13.12 -2.40 6.98
C PHE A 203 13.10 -3.92 7.19
N GLY A 204 13.52 -4.72 6.21
CA GLY A 204 13.42 -6.19 6.23
C GLY A 204 12.06 -6.69 5.76
N ILE A 205 11.82 -7.99 5.88
CA ILE A 205 10.55 -8.63 5.49
C ILE A 205 9.55 -8.55 6.65
N GLY A 206 8.26 -8.54 6.31
CA GLY A 206 7.14 -8.65 7.23
C GLY A 206 6.13 -7.52 7.09
N ASN A 207 5.26 -7.41 8.09
CA ASN A 207 4.12 -6.49 8.07
C ASN A 207 4.50 -5.00 8.16
N VAL A 208 5.61 -4.67 8.82
CA VAL A 208 6.03 -3.27 9.05
C VAL A 208 6.33 -2.52 7.75
N PRO A 209 7.11 -3.07 6.79
CA PRO A 209 7.25 -2.49 5.46
C PRO A 209 5.92 -2.06 4.83
N GLY A 210 4.92 -2.94 4.88
CA GLY A 210 3.59 -2.65 4.35
C GLY A 210 2.90 -1.48 5.04
N VAL A 211 3.00 -1.38 6.37
CA VAL A 211 2.54 -0.21 7.14
C VAL A 211 3.28 1.06 6.73
N VAL A 212 4.60 1.00 6.55
CA VAL A 212 5.42 2.17 6.17
C VAL A 212 5.05 2.67 4.78
N VAL A 213 4.91 1.77 3.80
CA VAL A 213 4.46 2.14 2.44
C VAL A 213 3.06 2.79 2.52
N THR A 214 2.17 2.19 3.30
CA THR A 214 0.81 2.70 3.51
C THR A 214 0.83 4.11 4.11
N ILE A 215 1.68 4.37 5.10
CA ILE A 215 1.85 5.71 5.68
C ILE A 215 2.31 6.71 4.62
N ILE A 216 3.34 6.36 3.84
CA ILE A 216 3.87 7.25 2.79
C ILE A 216 2.74 7.63 1.82
N PHE A 217 1.93 6.67 1.41
CA PHE A 217 0.85 6.91 0.45
C PHE A 217 -0.34 7.67 1.05
N ALA A 218 -0.71 7.38 2.30
CA ALA A 218 -1.94 7.90 2.93
C ALA A 218 -1.74 9.21 3.74
N LEU A 219 -0.50 9.62 4.00
CA LEU A 219 -0.16 10.83 4.75
C LEU A 219 -0.45 12.17 4.03
N PRO A 220 -0.38 12.29 2.69
CA PRO A 220 -0.63 13.57 2.03
C PRO A 220 -2.04 14.16 2.17
N PRO A 221 -3.16 13.42 2.08
CA PRO A 221 -4.50 13.97 2.26
C PRO A 221 -4.73 14.67 3.60
N ILE A 222 -4.34 14.05 4.72
CA ILE A 222 -4.49 14.65 6.05
C ILE A 222 -3.69 15.95 6.18
N ILE A 223 -2.48 16.02 5.61
CA ILE A 223 -1.68 17.25 5.59
C ILE A 223 -2.38 18.34 4.78
N ARG A 224 -2.81 18.01 3.56
CA ARG A 224 -3.45 18.98 2.64
C ARG A 224 -4.74 19.53 3.23
N LEU A 225 -5.58 18.66 3.78
CA LEU A 225 -6.87 19.06 4.35
C LEU A 225 -6.71 19.76 5.70
N THR A 226 -5.64 19.50 6.45
CA THR A 226 -5.27 20.32 7.61
C THR A 226 -4.82 21.72 7.19
N ILE A 227 -3.96 21.84 6.17
CA ILE A 227 -3.56 23.14 5.61
C ILE A 227 -4.78 23.91 5.12
N LEU A 228 -5.67 23.24 4.38
CA LEU A 228 -6.88 23.85 3.85
C LEU A 228 -7.81 24.33 4.97
N GLY A 229 -8.08 23.47 5.96
CA GLY A 229 -8.98 23.79 7.06
C GLY A 229 -8.50 25.00 7.86
N ILE A 230 -7.21 25.09 8.15
CA ILE A 230 -6.63 26.23 8.90
C ILE A 230 -6.68 27.52 8.08
N ASN A 231 -6.38 27.45 6.77
CA ASN A 231 -6.38 28.62 5.90
C ASN A 231 -7.80 29.11 5.54
N GLN A 232 -8.82 28.27 5.69
CA GLN A 232 -10.22 28.63 5.43
C GLN A 232 -10.92 29.26 6.65
N VAL A 233 -10.24 29.38 7.79
CA VAL A 233 -10.80 30.06 8.97
C VAL A 233 -11.04 31.54 8.63
N PRO A 234 -12.26 32.08 8.83
CA PRO A 234 -12.59 33.47 8.48
C PRO A 234 -11.65 34.50 9.12
N ALA A 235 -11.16 35.44 8.32
CA ALA A 235 -10.22 36.47 8.76
C ALA A 235 -10.80 37.34 9.89
N ASP A 236 -12.08 37.71 9.81
CA ASP A 236 -12.78 38.53 10.81
C ASP A 236 -12.74 37.88 12.20
N LEU A 237 -12.86 36.55 12.29
CA LEU A 237 -12.77 35.82 13.56
C LEU A 237 -11.34 35.82 14.13
N ILE A 238 -10.33 35.82 13.25
CA ILE A 238 -8.92 35.92 13.64
C ILE A 238 -8.61 37.33 14.14
N GLU A 239 -9.10 38.37 13.47
CA GLU A 239 -8.92 39.77 13.87
C GLU A 239 -9.66 40.09 15.17
N ALA A 240 -10.89 39.62 15.32
CA ALA A 240 -11.66 39.76 16.55
C ALA A 240 -10.93 39.07 17.72
N SER A 241 -10.53 37.81 17.55
CA SER A 241 -9.81 37.05 18.60
C SER A 241 -8.49 37.71 18.98
N ARG A 242 -7.76 38.28 18.01
CA ARG A 242 -6.54 39.06 18.27
C ARG A 242 -6.83 40.34 19.05
N SER A 243 -7.93 41.02 18.74
CA SER A 243 -8.37 42.25 19.44
C SER A 243 -8.76 41.97 20.89
N PHE A 244 -9.26 40.77 21.19
CA PHE A 244 -9.48 40.27 22.55
C PHE A 244 -8.20 39.77 23.26
N GLY A 245 -7.02 39.96 22.66
CA GLY A 245 -5.73 39.63 23.29
C GLY A 245 -5.32 38.15 23.21
N ALA A 246 -5.90 37.36 22.30
CA ALA A 246 -5.54 35.95 22.16
C ALA A 246 -4.08 35.77 21.71
N SER A 247 -3.32 34.97 22.46
CA SER A 247 -1.96 34.58 22.09
C SER A 247 -1.95 33.65 20.85
N PRO A 248 -0.83 33.50 20.13
CA PRO A 248 -0.76 32.63 18.94
C PRO A 248 -1.14 31.16 19.20
N SER A 249 -0.89 30.67 20.43
CA SER A 249 -1.31 29.33 20.84
C SER A 249 -2.81 29.28 21.16
N GLN A 250 -3.36 30.31 21.81
CA GLN A 250 -4.80 30.41 22.05
C GLN A 250 -5.57 30.53 20.72
N MET A 251 -5.06 31.33 19.78
CA MET A 251 -5.61 31.44 18.43
C MET A 251 -5.66 30.07 17.74
N LEU A 252 -4.59 29.27 17.85
CA LEU A 252 -4.54 27.94 17.23
C LEU A 252 -5.56 26.99 17.86
N PHE A 253 -5.44 26.78 19.17
CA PHE A 253 -6.16 25.70 19.85
C PHE A 253 -7.61 26.05 20.16
N LYS A 254 -7.95 27.34 20.29
CA LYS A 254 -9.30 27.78 20.66
C LYS A 254 -10.12 28.34 19.50
N VAL A 255 -9.48 28.73 18.39
CA VAL A 255 -10.18 29.34 17.24
C VAL A 255 -9.94 28.52 15.97
N GLN A 256 -8.69 28.42 15.53
CA GLN A 256 -8.38 27.82 14.23
C GLN A 256 -8.67 26.31 14.20
N LEU A 257 -8.15 25.55 15.15
CA LEU A 257 -8.33 24.09 15.17
C LEU A 257 -9.81 23.70 15.28
N PRO A 258 -10.61 24.23 16.23
CA PRO A 258 -12.04 23.92 16.31
C PRO A 258 -12.81 24.21 15.01
N LEU A 259 -12.55 25.36 14.37
CA LEU A 259 -13.20 25.74 13.12
C LEU A 259 -12.72 24.92 11.92
N ALA A 260 -11.47 24.46 11.95
CA ALA A 260 -10.88 23.62 10.91
C ALA A 260 -11.21 22.12 11.08
N MET A 261 -11.74 21.69 12.22
CA MET A 261 -12.01 20.28 12.53
C MET A 261 -12.82 19.54 11.45
N PRO A 262 -13.89 20.11 10.86
CA PRO A 262 -14.65 19.39 9.83
C PRO A 262 -13.78 19.02 8.62
N THR A 263 -12.94 19.95 8.16
CA THR A 263 -12.02 19.72 7.03
C THR A 263 -10.90 18.76 7.42
N ILE A 264 -10.36 18.88 8.63
CA ILE A 264 -9.37 17.94 9.16
C ILE A 264 -9.93 16.51 9.21
N MET A 265 -11.18 16.34 9.66
CA MET A 265 -11.86 15.04 9.73
C MET A 265 -12.15 14.46 8.35
N ALA A 266 -12.46 15.30 7.36
CA ALA A 266 -12.48 14.85 5.97
C ALA A 266 -11.11 14.33 5.52
N GLY A 267 -10.02 14.94 6.01
CA GLY A 267 -8.65 14.47 5.79
C GLY A 267 -8.36 13.12 6.42
N VAL A 268 -8.75 12.93 7.68
CA VAL A 268 -8.64 11.64 8.37
C VAL A 268 -9.41 10.56 7.62
N ASN A 269 -10.63 10.85 7.16
CA ASN A 269 -11.44 9.91 6.40
C ASN A 269 -10.78 9.53 5.06
N GLN A 270 -10.23 10.50 4.32
CA GLN A 270 -9.50 10.21 3.08
C GLN A 270 -8.24 9.37 3.32
N THR A 271 -7.47 9.71 4.37
CA THR A 271 -6.30 8.92 4.78
C THR A 271 -6.69 7.50 5.14
N LEU A 272 -7.80 7.28 5.86
CA LEU A 272 -8.31 5.95 6.18
C LEU A 272 -8.67 5.17 4.90
N MET A 273 -9.38 5.79 3.97
CA MET A 273 -9.78 5.15 2.70
C MET A 273 -8.56 4.74 1.86
N LEU A 274 -7.53 5.59 1.79
CA LEU A 274 -6.29 5.25 1.09
C LEU A 274 -5.48 4.18 1.84
N ALA A 275 -5.49 4.19 3.17
CA ALA A 275 -4.82 3.15 3.95
C ALA A 275 -5.45 1.77 3.70
N LEU A 276 -6.79 1.72 3.62
CA LEU A 276 -7.54 0.50 3.30
C LEU A 276 -7.29 0.00 1.88
N SER A 277 -7.11 0.90 0.90
CA SER A 277 -6.79 0.46 -0.46
C SER A 277 -5.36 -0.06 -0.58
N MET A 278 -4.43 0.54 0.16
CA MET A 278 -3.01 0.25 0.05
C MET A 278 -2.57 -1.00 0.82
N VAL A 279 -3.27 -1.34 1.92
CA VAL A 279 -2.94 -2.52 2.75
C VAL A 279 -3.03 -3.84 1.98
N VAL A 280 -3.70 -3.88 0.83
CA VAL A 280 -3.75 -5.08 -0.03
C VAL A 280 -2.38 -5.43 -0.62
N ILE A 281 -1.49 -4.44 -0.73
CA ILE A 281 -0.13 -4.59 -1.26
C ILE A 281 0.85 -5.01 -0.14
N ALA A 282 0.44 -4.86 1.13
CA ALA A 282 1.26 -5.09 2.32
C ALA A 282 1.41 -6.56 2.72
#